data_AF-A1SC88-F1
#
_entry.id   AF-A1SC88-F1
#
_cell.length_a   1.000
_cell.length_b   1.000
_cell.length_c   1.000
_cell.angle_alpha   90.00
_cell.angle_beta   90.00
_cell.angle_gamma   90.00
#
_symmetry.space_group_name_H-M   'P 1'
#
loop_
_entity.id
_entity.type
_entity.pdbx_description
1 polymer ?
#
loop_
_entity_poly.entity_id
_entity_poly.type
_entity_poly.pdbx_seq_one_letter_code
_entity_poly.pdbx_strand_id
1 'polypeptide(L)'
;MHDKPDFLDLPPRTVKPRTTGLTHVLDKGLTVSALDALLEQAADYIDVLKVGWGIAYVDPHIKERAVLCRQAGVTLCLGGTLLEVCAAQGRIPELTRWAHRIGVEAVEVSNGLARMSSDDKRALVRELSGEFIVFAETGTKDGDAPVTAHLWVDEMEADLEAGARHVIAEGRESGTVGLYHSDGTPRVGLAEAIAARMPLGKVIFEAPTKSHQTWFVRKFGSDVGLGNIGTDEVLALETLRLGLRADTALLGAPTSVGALA
;
A
#
# COMPACT_ATOMS: atom_id res chain seq x y z
N MET A 1 7.73 -24.93 8.69
CA MET A 1 6.60 -25.31 7.82
C MET A 1 5.39 -25.44 8.73
N HIS A 2 4.49 -24.46 8.71
CA HIS A 2 3.28 -24.51 9.52
C HIS A 2 2.24 -25.42 8.87
N ASP A 3 1.42 -26.05 9.69
CA ASP A 3 0.23 -26.77 9.22
C ASP A 3 -0.72 -25.77 8.54
N LYS A 4 -0.93 -25.91 7.23
CA LYS A 4 -1.82 -25.04 6.44
C LYS A 4 -3.08 -25.83 6.12
N PRO A 5 -4.25 -25.47 6.67
CA PRO A 5 -5.50 -26.18 6.38
C PRO A 5 -5.89 -26.00 4.91
N ASP A 6 -6.41 -27.06 4.29
CA ASP A 6 -6.83 -27.11 2.88
C ASP A 6 -8.26 -27.61 2.69
N PHE A 7 -9.03 -27.72 3.78
CA PHE A 7 -10.39 -28.28 3.78
C PHE A 7 -11.50 -27.30 3.37
N LEU A 8 -11.16 -26.04 3.07
CA LEU A 8 -12.11 -25.00 2.65
C LEU A 8 -11.87 -24.61 1.18
N ASP A 9 -12.97 -24.43 0.44
CA ASP A 9 -12.94 -23.76 -0.87
C ASP A 9 -12.86 -22.25 -0.66
N LEU A 10 -11.66 -21.68 -0.82
CA LEU A 10 -11.41 -20.26 -0.59
C LEU A 10 -11.22 -19.48 -1.91
N PRO A 11 -11.48 -18.16 -1.93
CA PRO A 11 -11.14 -17.30 -3.06
C PRO A 11 -9.66 -17.46 -3.46
N PRO A 12 -9.35 -17.41 -4.77
CA PRO A 12 -7.97 -17.46 -5.22
C PRO A 12 -7.19 -16.26 -4.67
N ARG A 13 -5.91 -16.49 -4.41
CA ARG A 13 -4.95 -15.49 -3.96
C ARG A 13 -3.63 -15.68 -4.67
N THR A 14 -3.00 -14.58 -5.05
CA THR A 14 -1.62 -14.61 -5.54
C THR A 14 -0.64 -14.99 -4.44
N VAL A 15 0.45 -15.66 -4.82
CA VAL A 15 1.55 -16.05 -3.94
C VAL A 15 2.76 -15.15 -4.15
N LYS A 16 3.64 -15.07 -3.15
CA LYS A 16 4.88 -14.29 -3.26
C LYS A 16 5.85 -14.88 -4.31
N PRO A 17 6.63 -14.05 -5.02
CA PRO A 17 6.59 -12.58 -5.03
C PRO A 17 5.34 -12.07 -5.78
N ARG A 18 4.48 -11.31 -5.09
CA ARG A 18 3.22 -10.83 -5.66
C ARG A 18 3.48 -9.64 -6.57
N THR A 19 2.76 -9.59 -7.67
CA THR A 19 2.69 -8.42 -8.57
C THR A 19 1.31 -7.77 -8.56
N THR A 20 0.30 -8.46 -8.04
CA THR A 20 -1.10 -8.03 -7.85
C THR A 20 -1.59 -8.52 -6.49
N GLY A 21 -2.68 -7.95 -5.96
CA GLY A 21 -3.18 -8.33 -4.63
C GLY A 21 -2.23 -7.98 -3.50
N LEU A 22 -1.51 -6.86 -3.66
CA LEU A 22 -0.51 -6.41 -2.71
C LEU A 22 -1.12 -5.98 -1.38
N THR A 23 -0.42 -6.30 -0.30
CA THR A 23 -0.61 -5.71 1.02
C THR A 23 0.56 -4.77 1.29
N HIS A 24 0.27 -3.48 1.28
CA HIS A 24 1.21 -2.42 1.58
C HIS A 24 0.91 -1.85 2.98
N VAL A 25 1.74 -2.23 3.94
CA VAL A 25 1.60 -1.91 5.38
C VAL A 25 2.19 -0.55 5.68
N LEU A 26 1.52 0.22 6.54
CA LEU A 26 2.05 1.47 7.10
C LEU A 26 2.63 1.20 8.50
N ASP A 27 3.93 1.39 8.64
CA ASP A 27 4.63 1.32 9.91
C ASP A 27 4.90 2.73 10.44
N LYS A 28 4.38 3.00 11.64
CA LYS A 28 4.44 4.31 12.32
C LYS A 28 5.50 4.37 13.43
N GLY A 29 6.48 3.47 13.41
CA GLY A 29 7.59 3.44 14.36
C GLY A 29 7.58 2.20 15.25
N LEU A 30 7.33 1.01 14.70
CA LEU A 30 7.58 -0.23 15.42
C LEU A 30 9.04 -0.29 15.89
N THR A 31 9.23 -0.84 17.09
CA THR A 31 10.57 -1.25 17.54
C THR A 31 11.07 -2.39 16.67
N VAL A 32 12.38 -2.61 16.65
CA VAL A 32 12.99 -3.73 15.92
C VAL A 32 12.38 -5.07 16.35
N SER A 33 12.21 -5.32 17.65
CA SER A 33 11.62 -6.56 18.15
C SER A 33 10.15 -6.73 17.77
N ALA A 34 9.37 -5.64 17.73
CA ALA A 34 7.98 -5.71 17.30
C ALA A 34 7.87 -5.97 15.79
N LEU A 35 8.76 -5.39 14.98
CA LEU A 35 8.85 -5.68 13.56
C LEU A 35 9.23 -7.14 13.31
N ASP A 36 10.23 -7.66 14.03
CA ASP A 36 10.67 -9.06 13.90
C ASP A 36 9.52 -10.03 14.20
N ALA A 37 8.79 -9.82 15.32
CA ALA A 37 7.62 -10.62 15.67
C ALA A 37 6.49 -10.52 14.63
N LEU A 38 6.24 -9.32 14.07
CA LEU A 38 5.27 -9.15 12.99
C LEU A 38 5.66 -9.96 11.73
N LEU A 39 6.92 -9.88 11.34
CA LEU A 39 7.43 -10.57 10.15
C LEU A 39 7.41 -12.09 10.35
N GLU A 40 7.80 -12.60 11.51
CA GLU A 40 7.70 -14.03 11.85
C GLU A 40 6.27 -14.55 11.67
N GLN A 41 5.27 -13.77 12.11
CA GLN A 41 3.87 -14.19 12.06
C GLN A 41 3.21 -13.99 10.69
N ALA A 42 3.51 -12.90 9.99
CA ALA A 42 2.66 -12.42 8.89
C ALA A 42 3.41 -12.03 7.61
N ALA A 43 4.73 -12.28 7.50
CA ALA A 43 5.50 -11.90 6.32
C ALA A 43 4.95 -12.49 5.01
N ASP A 44 4.37 -13.70 5.02
CA ASP A 44 3.72 -14.31 3.84
C ASP A 44 2.61 -13.42 3.23
N TYR A 45 2.03 -12.51 4.03
CA TYR A 45 0.91 -11.65 3.65
C TYR A 45 1.26 -10.16 3.53
N ILE A 46 2.51 -9.77 3.76
CA ILE A 46 3.00 -8.39 3.65
C ILE A 46 3.91 -8.29 2.43
N ASP A 47 3.60 -7.48 1.44
CA ASP A 47 4.47 -7.33 0.27
C ASP A 47 5.40 -6.12 0.43
N VAL A 48 4.87 -5.04 1.01
CA VAL A 48 5.59 -3.79 1.25
C VAL A 48 5.34 -3.31 2.67
N LEU A 49 6.38 -2.83 3.34
CA LEU A 49 6.30 -2.10 4.60
C LEU A 49 6.81 -0.67 4.38
N LYS A 50 5.89 0.29 4.34
CA LYS A 50 6.20 1.72 4.27
C LYS A 50 6.51 2.25 5.65
N VAL A 51 7.70 2.79 5.83
CA VAL A 51 8.04 3.58 7.02
C VAL A 51 7.42 4.96 6.84
N GLY A 52 6.41 5.28 7.65
CA GLY A 52 5.54 6.43 7.47
C GLY A 52 6.28 7.77 7.39
N TRP A 53 5.85 8.61 6.44
CA TRP A 53 6.33 9.98 6.22
C TRP A 53 7.86 10.12 6.37
N GLY A 54 8.31 10.83 7.40
CA GLY A 54 9.72 11.12 7.71
C GLY A 54 10.31 10.27 8.83
N ILE A 55 9.63 9.22 9.30
CA ILE A 55 10.09 8.41 10.44
C ILE A 55 11.48 7.82 10.18
N ALA A 56 11.73 7.32 8.97
CA ALA A 56 13.00 6.71 8.60
C ALA A 56 14.21 7.65 8.83
N TYR A 57 14.01 8.97 8.74
CA TYR A 57 15.07 9.97 8.96
C TYR A 57 15.46 10.12 10.44
N VAL A 58 14.55 9.83 11.36
CA VAL A 58 14.76 9.95 12.82
C VAL A 58 14.94 8.61 13.53
N ASP A 59 14.67 7.50 12.84
CA ASP A 59 14.81 6.15 13.37
C ASP A 59 16.27 5.67 13.32
N PRO A 60 16.94 5.50 14.48
CA PRO A 60 18.33 5.04 14.52
C PRO A 60 18.49 3.57 14.08
N HIS A 61 17.40 2.81 14.00
CA HIS A 61 17.39 1.39 13.64
C HIS A 61 16.94 1.12 12.20
N ILE A 62 16.74 2.15 11.37
CA ILE A 62 16.19 1.97 10.02
C ILE A 62 16.97 0.96 9.16
N LYS A 63 18.30 0.95 9.29
CA LYS A 63 19.16 -0.02 8.57
C LYS A 63 18.93 -1.46 9.03
N GLU A 64 18.77 -1.67 10.33
CA GLU A 64 18.47 -2.98 10.91
C GLU A 64 17.09 -3.47 10.47
N ARG A 65 16.09 -2.58 10.47
CA ARG A 65 14.73 -2.86 9.98
C ARG A 65 14.70 -3.23 8.50
N ALA A 66 15.52 -2.57 7.67
CA ALA A 66 15.65 -2.90 6.25
C ALA A 66 16.25 -4.31 6.04
N VAL A 67 17.20 -4.73 6.89
CA VAL A 67 17.74 -6.10 6.87
C VAL A 67 16.67 -7.13 7.24
N LEU A 68 15.91 -6.89 8.32
CA LEU A 68 14.84 -7.80 8.74
C LEU A 68 13.77 -7.96 7.65
N CYS A 69 13.30 -6.86 7.06
CA CYS A 69 12.31 -6.90 5.98
C CYS A 69 12.83 -7.71 4.79
N ARG A 70 14.08 -7.48 4.37
CA ARG A 70 14.70 -8.25 3.27
C ARG A 70 14.76 -9.75 3.60
N GLN A 71 15.18 -10.12 4.80
CA GLN A 71 15.26 -11.53 5.23
C GLN A 71 13.88 -12.22 5.21
N ALA A 72 12.82 -11.46 5.52
CA ALA A 72 11.45 -11.93 5.48
C ALA A 72 10.79 -11.85 4.08
N GLY A 73 11.52 -11.42 3.05
CA GLY A 73 10.98 -11.23 1.70
C GLY A 73 9.91 -10.14 1.63
N VAL A 74 10.05 -9.09 2.44
CA VAL A 74 9.21 -7.89 2.48
C VAL A 74 10.01 -6.69 1.98
N THR A 75 9.42 -5.91 1.07
CA THR A 75 10.08 -4.70 0.55
C THR A 75 9.90 -3.57 1.55
N LEU A 76 10.98 -3.05 2.14
CA LEU A 76 10.91 -1.83 2.94
C LEU A 76 10.88 -0.61 1.99
N CYS A 77 9.96 0.31 2.25
CA CYS A 77 9.74 1.51 1.44
C CYS A 77 9.86 2.79 2.29
N LEU A 78 10.57 3.80 1.80
CA LEU A 78 10.58 5.13 2.43
C LEU A 78 9.31 5.91 2.03
N GLY A 79 8.66 6.56 3.00
CA GLY A 79 7.46 7.35 2.74
C GLY A 79 7.70 8.61 1.88
N GLY A 80 6.72 8.97 1.06
CA GLY A 80 6.84 10.03 0.06
C GLY A 80 6.99 11.42 0.66
N THR A 81 6.46 11.65 1.88
CA THR A 81 6.65 12.93 2.59
C THR A 81 8.13 13.22 2.86
N LEU A 82 8.95 12.20 3.18
CA LEU A 82 10.40 12.40 3.35
C LEU A 82 11.03 12.85 2.03
N LEU A 83 10.66 12.21 0.93
CA LEU A 83 11.14 12.55 -0.40
C LEU A 83 10.74 13.97 -0.79
N GLU A 84 9.48 14.37 -0.56
CA GLU A 84 9.00 15.73 -0.84
C GLU A 84 9.78 16.79 -0.04
N VAL A 85 10.09 16.54 1.23
CA VAL A 85 10.92 17.43 2.05
C VAL A 85 12.34 17.54 1.48
N CYS A 86 12.94 16.43 1.07
CA CYS A 86 14.25 16.43 0.43
C CYS A 86 14.23 17.16 -0.93
N ALA A 87 13.19 16.96 -1.74
CA ALA A 87 13.02 17.63 -3.03
C ALA A 87 12.93 19.15 -2.86
N ALA A 88 12.09 19.62 -1.91
CA ALA A 88 11.95 21.04 -1.61
C ALA A 88 13.26 21.72 -1.15
N GLN A 89 14.22 20.94 -0.68
CA GLN A 89 15.55 21.42 -0.25
C GLN A 89 16.66 21.13 -1.26
N GLY A 90 16.36 20.53 -2.43
CA GLY A 90 17.36 20.14 -3.42
C GLY A 90 18.30 19.03 -2.94
N ARG A 91 17.80 18.09 -2.11
CA ARG A 91 18.58 17.02 -1.44
C ARG A 91 18.23 15.60 -1.89
N ILE A 92 17.62 15.44 -3.07
CA ILE A 92 17.33 14.11 -3.63
C ILE A 92 18.61 13.27 -3.80
N PRO A 93 19.76 13.80 -4.28
CA PRO A 93 20.97 13.00 -4.39
C PRO A 93 21.47 12.45 -3.04
N GLU A 94 21.36 13.24 -1.97
CA GLU A 94 21.69 12.83 -0.60
C GLU A 94 20.75 11.73 -0.09
N LEU A 95 19.44 11.87 -0.34
CA LEU A 95 18.43 10.87 -0.01
C LEU A 95 18.72 9.54 -0.72
N THR A 96 18.97 9.56 -2.04
CA THR A 96 19.31 8.37 -2.84
C THR A 96 20.57 7.69 -2.30
N ARG A 97 21.65 8.45 -2.07
CA ARG A 97 22.88 7.88 -1.47
C ARG A 97 22.63 7.28 -0.10
N TRP A 98 21.78 7.89 0.72
CA TRP A 98 21.46 7.37 2.06
C TRP A 98 20.61 6.11 1.98
N ALA A 99 19.57 6.08 1.14
CA ALA A 99 18.70 4.92 0.91
C ALA A 99 19.51 3.68 0.50
N HIS A 100 20.47 3.84 -0.43
CA HIS A 100 21.42 2.78 -0.78
C HIS A 100 22.27 2.30 0.40
N ARG A 101 22.81 3.22 1.21
CA ARG A 101 23.66 2.86 2.38
C ARG A 101 22.91 2.08 3.45
N ILE A 102 21.63 2.38 3.66
CA ILE A 102 20.79 1.63 4.61
C ILE A 102 20.16 0.39 3.98
N GLY A 103 20.33 0.19 2.67
CA GLY A 103 19.86 -0.99 1.95
C GLY A 103 18.35 -1.01 1.77
N VAL A 104 17.74 0.13 1.48
CA VAL A 104 16.33 0.18 1.08
C VAL A 104 16.20 -0.09 -0.42
N GLU A 105 15.17 -0.85 -0.81
CA GLU A 105 14.92 -1.25 -2.19
C GLU A 105 13.81 -0.43 -2.87
N ALA A 106 12.96 0.25 -2.08
CA ALA A 106 11.83 1.01 -2.58
C ALA A 106 11.71 2.41 -2.00
N VAL A 107 11.18 3.33 -2.81
CA VAL A 107 10.84 4.69 -2.39
C VAL A 107 9.44 5.04 -2.89
N GLU A 108 8.71 5.79 -2.09
CA GLU A 108 7.46 6.41 -2.50
C GLU A 108 7.75 7.82 -3.05
N VAL A 109 7.21 8.15 -4.21
CA VAL A 109 7.31 9.48 -4.85
C VAL A 109 5.93 10.09 -4.89
N SER A 110 5.74 11.23 -4.22
CA SER A 110 4.46 11.93 -4.17
C SER A 110 4.64 13.44 -4.26
N ASN A 111 3.54 14.17 -4.50
CA ASN A 111 3.47 15.63 -4.56
C ASN A 111 2.36 16.19 -3.64
N GLY A 112 1.96 15.40 -2.63
CA GLY A 112 0.80 15.69 -1.79
C GLY A 112 0.93 16.94 -0.92
N LEU A 113 2.14 17.45 -0.67
CA LEU A 113 2.38 18.74 0.02
C LEU A 113 2.20 19.96 -0.89
N ALA A 114 1.88 19.76 -2.17
CA ALA A 114 1.70 20.81 -3.18
C ALA A 114 2.92 21.73 -3.35
N ARG A 115 4.13 21.18 -3.17
CA ARG A 115 5.42 21.87 -3.37
C ARG A 115 6.15 21.42 -4.64
N MET A 116 5.60 20.46 -5.37
CA MET A 116 6.18 19.84 -6.56
C MET A 116 5.09 19.74 -7.62
N SER A 117 5.40 20.13 -8.86
CA SER A 117 4.47 19.95 -9.97
C SER A 117 4.36 18.47 -10.34
N SER A 118 3.27 18.06 -11.01
CA SER A 118 3.15 16.69 -11.53
C SER A 118 4.25 16.39 -12.56
N ASP A 119 4.79 17.39 -13.26
CA ASP A 119 5.90 17.23 -14.22
C ASP A 119 7.23 16.92 -13.50
N ASP A 120 7.52 17.67 -12.43
CA ASP A 120 8.70 17.43 -11.59
C ASP A 120 8.61 16.06 -10.91
N LYS A 121 7.41 15.68 -10.42
CA LYS A 121 7.15 14.36 -9.86
C LYS A 121 7.47 13.27 -10.88
N ARG A 122 6.98 13.37 -12.13
CA ARG A 122 7.26 12.40 -13.20
C ARG A 122 8.75 12.34 -13.56
N ALA A 123 9.45 13.47 -13.52
CA ALA A 123 10.90 13.49 -13.72
C ALA A 123 11.61 12.68 -12.63
N LEU A 124 11.23 12.86 -11.36
CA LEU A 124 11.77 12.10 -10.23
C LEU A 124 11.41 10.61 -10.30
N VAL A 125 10.18 10.25 -10.67
CA VAL A 125 9.80 8.84 -10.88
C VAL A 125 10.71 8.21 -11.92
N ARG A 126 10.94 8.88 -13.05
CA ARG A 126 11.83 8.39 -14.12
C ARG A 126 13.27 8.23 -13.65
N GLU A 127 13.80 9.21 -12.95
CA GLU A 127 15.16 9.16 -12.40
C GLU A 127 15.31 8.00 -11.42
N LEU A 128 14.43 7.93 -10.41
CA LEU A 128 14.57 6.99 -9.29
C LEU A 128 14.22 5.54 -9.67
N SER A 129 13.38 5.33 -10.69
CA SER A 129 13.04 3.98 -11.19
C SER A 129 14.23 3.22 -11.79
N GLY A 130 15.32 3.92 -12.13
CA GLY A 130 16.58 3.30 -12.54
C GLY A 130 17.37 2.64 -11.39
N GLU A 131 17.05 2.97 -10.14
CA GLU A 131 17.80 2.54 -8.94
C GLU A 131 16.94 1.87 -7.88
N PHE A 132 15.65 2.21 -7.81
CA PHE A 132 14.70 1.73 -6.79
C PHE A 132 13.41 1.20 -7.41
N ILE A 133 12.70 0.39 -6.63
CA ILE A 133 11.27 0.16 -6.85
C ILE A 133 10.52 1.45 -6.46
N VAL A 134 9.94 2.12 -7.45
CA VAL A 134 9.17 3.34 -7.20
C VAL A 134 7.68 3.03 -7.05
N PHE A 135 7.10 3.46 -5.93
CA PHE A 135 5.66 3.58 -5.74
C PHE A 135 5.29 5.05 -5.92
N ALA A 136 4.47 5.39 -6.91
CA ALA A 136 4.07 6.78 -7.12
C ALA A 136 2.68 7.03 -6.55
N GLU A 137 2.53 8.01 -5.65
CA GLU A 137 1.27 8.28 -4.96
C GLU A 137 0.60 9.53 -5.55
N THR A 138 -0.67 9.39 -5.94
CA THR A 138 -1.49 10.46 -6.48
C THR A 138 -2.54 10.86 -5.45
N GLY A 139 -2.60 12.15 -5.19
CA GLY A 139 -3.55 12.77 -4.29
C GLY A 139 -2.92 13.86 -3.46
N THR A 140 -3.76 14.51 -2.66
CA THR A 140 -3.40 15.70 -1.89
C THR A 140 -3.62 15.44 -0.42
N LYS A 141 -2.72 16.00 0.38
CA LYS A 141 -2.77 15.96 1.82
C LYS A 141 -3.82 16.96 2.35
N ASP A 142 -4.24 17.92 1.54
CA ASP A 142 -5.26 18.89 1.93
C ASP A 142 -6.67 18.30 1.82
N GLY A 143 -7.46 18.35 2.90
CA GLY A 143 -8.83 17.83 2.93
C GLY A 143 -9.83 18.69 2.14
N ASP A 144 -9.50 19.95 1.90
CA ASP A 144 -10.35 20.89 1.15
C ASP A 144 -10.04 20.90 -0.35
N ALA A 145 -8.97 20.24 -0.77
CA ALA A 145 -8.56 20.25 -2.16
C ALA A 145 -9.54 19.44 -3.05
N PRO A 146 -9.92 19.97 -4.22
CA PRO A 146 -10.89 19.32 -5.09
C PRO A 146 -10.33 18.01 -5.64
N VAL A 147 -11.16 16.97 -5.60
CA VAL A 147 -10.85 15.64 -6.15
C VAL A 147 -11.52 15.50 -7.51
N THR A 148 -10.71 15.55 -8.56
CA THR A 148 -11.16 15.44 -9.94
C THR A 148 -10.64 14.14 -10.55
N ALA A 149 -11.55 13.19 -10.80
CA ALA A 149 -11.19 11.82 -11.14
C ALA A 149 -10.29 11.70 -12.40
N HIS A 150 -10.59 12.44 -13.47
CA HIS A 150 -9.76 12.36 -14.68
C HIS A 150 -8.33 12.83 -14.44
N LEU A 151 -8.12 13.90 -13.67
CA LEU A 151 -6.78 14.40 -13.34
C LEU A 151 -5.98 13.39 -12.52
N TRP A 152 -6.62 12.69 -11.58
CA TRP A 152 -5.96 11.63 -10.82
C TRP A 152 -5.55 10.49 -11.72
N VAL A 153 -6.44 10.03 -12.60
CA VAL A 153 -6.13 8.94 -13.51
C VAL A 153 -5.03 9.33 -14.49
N ASP A 154 -5.09 10.53 -15.07
CA ASP A 154 -4.08 11.01 -16.01
C ASP A 154 -2.70 11.12 -15.33
N GLU A 155 -2.64 11.56 -14.07
CA GLU A 155 -1.39 11.56 -13.30
C GLU A 155 -0.87 10.14 -13.03
N MET A 156 -1.75 9.21 -12.60
CA MET A 156 -1.38 7.82 -12.34
C MET A 156 -0.89 7.09 -13.60
N GLU A 157 -1.53 7.31 -14.76
CA GLU A 157 -1.07 6.77 -16.05
C GLU A 157 0.32 7.29 -16.36
N ALA A 158 0.52 8.61 -16.23
CA ALA A 158 1.79 9.24 -16.56
C ALA A 158 2.93 8.85 -15.57
N ASP A 159 2.61 8.55 -14.31
CA ASP A 159 3.56 7.98 -13.34
C ASP A 159 3.98 6.55 -13.73
N LEU A 160 3.05 5.70 -14.16
CA LEU A 160 3.39 4.37 -14.68
C LEU A 160 4.25 4.45 -15.92
N GLU A 161 3.92 5.34 -16.86
CA GLU A 161 4.73 5.61 -18.06
C GLU A 161 6.13 6.13 -17.73
N ALA A 162 6.26 6.90 -16.65
CA ALA A 162 7.54 7.39 -16.17
C ALA A 162 8.41 6.29 -15.55
N GLY A 163 7.84 5.14 -15.19
CA GLY A 163 8.58 3.98 -14.66
C GLY A 163 8.18 3.52 -13.26
N ALA A 164 7.12 4.09 -12.67
CA ALA A 164 6.60 3.60 -11.40
C ALA A 164 6.22 2.12 -11.49
N ARG A 165 6.58 1.31 -10.48
CA ARG A 165 6.21 -0.11 -10.45
C ARG A 165 4.72 -0.29 -10.18
N HIS A 166 4.20 0.51 -9.25
CA HIS A 166 2.81 0.61 -8.83
C HIS A 166 2.47 2.07 -8.55
N VAL A 167 1.18 2.38 -8.68
CA VAL A 167 0.62 3.68 -8.30
C VAL A 167 -0.30 3.54 -7.09
N ILE A 168 -0.23 4.50 -6.19
CA ILE A 168 -1.02 4.57 -4.96
C ILE A 168 -2.07 5.66 -5.12
N ALA A 169 -3.33 5.34 -4.83
CA ALA A 169 -4.39 6.34 -4.69
C ALA A 169 -4.51 6.73 -3.21
N GLU A 170 -4.23 8.01 -2.91
CA GLU A 170 -4.14 8.55 -1.55
C GLU A 170 -5.48 8.49 -0.80
N GLY A 171 -5.43 8.03 0.44
CA GLY A 171 -6.52 8.08 1.41
C GLY A 171 -6.11 8.65 2.77
N ARG A 172 -4.79 8.89 2.97
CA ARG A 172 -4.13 9.13 4.25
C ARG A 172 -4.32 7.98 5.24
N GLU A 173 -3.62 8.08 6.37
CA GLU A 173 -3.86 7.23 7.54
C GLU A 173 -5.29 7.39 8.09
N SER A 174 -5.87 8.59 8.03
CA SER A 174 -7.20 8.85 8.58
C SER A 174 -8.34 8.24 7.75
N GLY A 175 -8.12 8.03 6.45
CA GLY A 175 -9.16 7.54 5.55
C GLY A 175 -10.33 8.53 5.39
N THR A 176 -10.04 9.83 5.39
CA THR A 176 -11.05 10.92 5.33
C THR A 176 -10.75 11.99 4.28
N VAL A 177 -9.78 11.74 3.40
CA VAL A 177 -9.41 12.62 2.28
C VAL A 177 -9.17 11.80 1.01
N GLY A 178 -8.96 12.47 -0.13
CA GLY A 178 -8.58 11.80 -1.37
C GLY A 178 -9.64 10.81 -1.83
N LEU A 179 -9.33 9.50 -1.77
CA LEU A 179 -10.26 8.39 -2.00
C LEU A 179 -11.54 8.44 -1.16
N TYR A 180 -11.55 9.21 -0.08
CA TYR A 180 -12.66 9.27 0.86
C TYR A 180 -13.26 10.68 0.95
N HIS A 181 -14.53 10.72 1.32
CA HIS A 181 -15.18 11.91 1.84
C HIS A 181 -14.76 12.16 3.30
N SER A 182 -15.05 13.35 3.83
CA SER A 182 -14.67 13.72 5.21
C SER A 182 -15.34 12.87 6.28
N ASP A 183 -16.46 12.21 5.96
CA ASP A 183 -17.14 11.23 6.81
C ASP A 183 -16.56 9.81 6.69
N GLY A 184 -15.50 9.63 5.89
CA GLY A 184 -14.83 8.36 5.65
C GLY A 184 -15.51 7.46 4.62
N THR A 185 -16.60 7.91 3.97
CA THR A 185 -17.23 7.12 2.90
C THR A 185 -16.38 7.13 1.62
N PRO A 186 -16.26 6.00 0.90
CA PRO A 186 -15.49 5.95 -0.35
C PRO A 186 -16.09 6.81 -1.46
N ARG A 187 -15.25 7.54 -2.18
CA ARG A 187 -15.60 8.21 -3.44
C ARG A 187 -15.70 7.17 -4.57
N VAL A 188 -16.83 6.49 -4.64
CA VAL A 188 -17.08 5.38 -5.57
C VAL A 188 -16.69 5.74 -7.01
N GLY A 189 -17.12 6.90 -7.51
CA GLY A 189 -16.84 7.33 -8.89
C GLY A 189 -15.34 7.52 -9.18
N LEU A 190 -14.53 7.92 -8.20
CA LEU A 190 -13.08 8.01 -8.37
C LEU A 190 -12.46 6.60 -8.46
N ALA A 191 -12.80 5.72 -7.52
CA ALA A 191 -12.29 4.36 -7.51
C ALA A 191 -12.66 3.58 -8.78
N GLU A 192 -13.89 3.75 -9.26
CA GLU A 192 -14.35 3.16 -10.54
C GLU A 192 -13.64 3.76 -11.75
N ALA A 193 -13.42 5.08 -11.77
CA ALA A 193 -12.68 5.73 -12.86
C ALA A 193 -11.23 5.23 -12.95
N ILE A 194 -10.57 5.06 -11.79
CA ILE A 194 -9.23 4.45 -11.71
C ILE A 194 -9.28 3.01 -12.24
N ALA A 195 -10.19 2.18 -11.73
CA ALA A 195 -10.28 0.77 -12.14
C ALA A 195 -10.66 0.58 -13.62
N ALA A 196 -11.35 1.55 -14.23
CA ALA A 196 -11.76 1.49 -15.64
C ALA A 196 -10.62 1.80 -16.62
N ARG A 197 -9.61 2.58 -16.20
CA ARG A 197 -8.51 3.04 -17.07
C ARG A 197 -7.16 2.40 -16.71
N MET A 198 -6.97 2.02 -15.46
CA MET A 198 -5.72 1.47 -14.96
C MET A 198 -5.75 -0.05 -14.90
N PRO A 199 -4.63 -0.75 -15.17
CA PRO A 199 -4.49 -2.15 -14.81
C PRO A 199 -4.60 -2.30 -13.29
N LEU A 200 -5.68 -2.90 -12.77
CA LEU A 200 -5.92 -3.01 -11.32
C LEU A 200 -4.75 -3.63 -10.53
N GLY A 201 -4.03 -4.58 -11.13
CA GLY A 201 -2.85 -5.18 -10.53
C GLY A 201 -1.69 -4.19 -10.28
N LYS A 202 -1.71 -3.02 -10.91
CA LYS A 202 -0.74 -1.93 -10.75
C LYS A 202 -1.19 -0.85 -9.77
N VAL A 203 -2.42 -0.92 -9.27
CA VAL A 203 -3.00 0.08 -8.38
C VAL A 203 -3.02 -0.44 -6.95
N ILE A 204 -2.63 0.42 -6.02
CA ILE A 204 -2.78 0.24 -4.58
C ILE A 204 -3.75 1.32 -4.09
N PHE A 205 -4.89 0.92 -3.54
CA PHE A 205 -5.82 1.85 -2.92
C PHE A 205 -5.51 1.91 -1.42
N GLU A 206 -5.20 3.08 -0.88
CA GLU A 206 -5.02 3.20 0.57
C GLU A 206 -6.33 2.94 1.29
N ALA A 207 -6.35 1.95 2.19
CA ALA A 207 -7.54 1.47 2.90
C ALA A 207 -7.22 1.25 4.38
N PRO A 208 -7.02 2.34 5.16
CA PRO A 208 -6.50 2.25 6.52
C PRO A 208 -7.48 1.60 7.51
N THR A 209 -8.78 1.60 7.24
CA THR A 209 -9.79 1.04 8.14
C THR A 209 -10.39 -0.27 7.61
N LYS A 210 -10.92 -1.10 8.50
CA LYS A 210 -11.65 -2.32 8.13
C LYS A 210 -12.76 -2.05 7.11
N SER A 211 -13.55 -0.99 7.29
CA SER A 211 -14.66 -0.67 6.36
C SER A 211 -14.15 -0.35 4.96
N HIS A 212 -13.02 0.36 4.85
CA HIS A 212 -12.35 0.61 3.58
C HIS A 212 -11.86 -0.68 2.93
N GLN A 213 -11.15 -1.51 3.69
CA GLN A 213 -10.63 -2.81 3.24
C GLN A 213 -11.76 -3.70 2.71
N THR A 214 -12.83 -3.87 3.49
CA THR A 214 -14.03 -4.62 3.10
C THR A 214 -14.63 -4.08 1.80
N TRP A 215 -14.73 -2.75 1.67
CA TRP A 215 -15.33 -2.12 0.49
C TRP A 215 -14.55 -2.47 -0.78
N PHE A 216 -13.23 -2.29 -0.77
CA PHE A 216 -12.38 -2.60 -1.93
C PHE A 216 -12.35 -4.10 -2.24
N VAL A 217 -12.26 -4.98 -1.23
CA VAL A 217 -12.28 -6.44 -1.44
C VAL A 217 -13.61 -6.88 -2.06
N ARG A 218 -14.75 -6.36 -1.58
CA ARG A 218 -16.06 -6.66 -2.20
C ARG A 218 -16.18 -6.10 -3.61
N LYS A 219 -15.61 -4.92 -3.86
CA LYS A 219 -15.76 -4.21 -5.15
C LYS A 219 -14.87 -4.80 -6.25
N PHE A 220 -13.62 -5.15 -5.93
CA PHE A 220 -12.60 -5.53 -6.92
C PHE A 220 -12.02 -6.94 -6.69
N GLY A 221 -12.45 -7.66 -5.67
CA GLY A 221 -12.06 -9.04 -5.38
C GLY A 221 -10.88 -9.18 -4.42
N SER A 222 -10.53 -10.43 -4.14
CA SER A 222 -9.50 -10.84 -3.17
C SER A 222 -8.09 -10.36 -3.52
N ASP A 223 -7.80 -10.07 -4.78
CA ASP A 223 -6.49 -9.63 -5.30
C ASP A 223 -6.42 -8.12 -5.61
N VAL A 224 -7.28 -7.29 -5.01
CA VAL A 224 -7.11 -5.83 -5.04
C VAL A 224 -5.87 -5.39 -4.24
N GLY A 225 -5.04 -4.49 -4.78
CA GLY A 225 -3.91 -3.91 -4.04
C GLY A 225 -4.40 -2.92 -2.98
N LEU A 226 -3.98 -3.10 -1.72
CA LEU A 226 -4.38 -2.22 -0.61
C LEU A 226 -3.18 -1.66 0.14
N GLY A 227 -3.24 -0.35 0.40
CA GLY A 227 -2.22 0.44 1.08
C GLY A 227 -2.66 0.92 2.45
N ASN A 228 -1.72 1.48 3.21
CA ASN A 228 -1.89 1.91 4.60
C ASN A 228 -2.55 0.88 5.52
N ILE A 229 -2.30 -0.41 5.29
CA ILE A 229 -2.76 -1.46 6.19
C ILE A 229 -2.01 -1.32 7.52
N GLY A 230 -2.74 -1.27 8.64
CA GLY A 230 -2.14 -1.26 9.97
C GLY A 230 -1.33 -2.53 10.22
N THR A 231 -0.24 -2.40 10.98
CA THR A 231 0.62 -3.54 11.34
C THR A 231 -0.12 -4.65 12.09
N ASP A 232 -1.19 -4.29 12.78
CA ASP A 232 -2.09 -5.16 13.54
C ASP A 232 -3.28 -5.73 12.71
N GLU A 233 -3.49 -5.24 11.50
CA GLU A 233 -4.62 -5.64 10.63
C GLU A 233 -4.20 -6.60 9.51
N VAL A 234 -2.94 -7.00 9.40
CA VAL A 234 -2.44 -7.82 8.26
C VAL A 234 -3.19 -9.15 8.12
N LEU A 235 -3.27 -9.94 9.19
CA LEU A 235 -4.02 -11.20 9.16
C LEU A 235 -5.52 -10.96 9.03
N ALA A 236 -6.03 -9.90 9.65
CA ALA A 236 -7.43 -9.54 9.58
C ALA A 236 -7.85 -9.19 8.13
N LEU A 237 -6.98 -8.50 7.38
CA LEU A 237 -7.16 -8.26 5.95
C LEU A 237 -7.10 -9.56 5.15
N GLU A 238 -6.14 -10.45 5.41
CA GLU A 238 -6.09 -11.70 4.66
C GLU A 238 -7.36 -12.54 4.89
N THR A 239 -7.93 -12.53 6.10
CA THR A 239 -9.23 -13.16 6.35
C THR A 239 -10.38 -12.50 5.58
N LEU A 240 -10.33 -11.17 5.34
CA LEU A 240 -11.29 -10.50 4.47
C LEU A 240 -11.14 -10.99 3.02
N ARG A 241 -9.90 -11.08 2.52
CA ARG A 241 -9.61 -11.54 1.15
C ARG A 241 -10.05 -12.99 0.91
N LEU A 242 -9.92 -13.84 1.92
CA LEU A 242 -10.29 -15.27 1.87
C LEU A 242 -11.76 -15.54 2.19
N GLY A 243 -12.56 -14.52 2.52
CA GLY A 243 -13.96 -14.73 2.92
C GLY A 243 -14.10 -15.46 4.26
N LEU A 244 -13.12 -15.32 5.16
CA LEU A 244 -13.08 -15.94 6.49
C LEU A 244 -13.47 -14.97 7.61
N ARG A 245 -13.90 -13.75 7.27
CA ARG A 245 -14.44 -12.74 8.18
C ARG A 245 -15.88 -12.44 7.78
N ALA A 246 -16.76 -12.18 8.76
CA ALA A 246 -18.20 -11.99 8.52
C ALA A 246 -18.52 -10.96 7.41
N ASP A 247 -17.71 -9.91 7.29
CA ASP A 247 -17.86 -8.88 6.27
C ASP A 247 -17.69 -9.41 4.83
N THR A 248 -17.00 -10.52 4.59
CA THR A 248 -16.78 -11.09 3.24
C THR A 248 -17.10 -12.58 3.17
N ALA A 249 -17.72 -13.13 4.21
CA ALA A 249 -18.01 -14.55 4.33
C ALA A 249 -18.89 -15.04 3.16
N LEU A 250 -18.37 -16.02 2.42
CA LEU A 250 -19.09 -16.69 1.34
C LEU A 250 -19.87 -17.86 1.92
N LEU A 251 -20.97 -17.54 2.59
CA LEU A 251 -21.89 -18.55 3.08
C LEU A 251 -22.77 -18.99 1.90
N GLY A 252 -22.67 -20.27 1.51
CA GLY A 252 -23.66 -20.89 0.64
C GLY A 252 -25.07 -20.78 1.24
N ALA A 253 -26.10 -21.17 0.48
CA ALA A 253 -27.45 -21.27 1.04
C ALA A 253 -27.42 -22.17 2.29
N PRO A 254 -28.17 -21.83 3.37
CA PRO A 254 -28.15 -22.62 4.59
C PRO A 254 -28.53 -24.06 4.27
N THR A 255 -27.57 -24.97 4.38
CA THR A 255 -27.83 -26.41 4.34
C THR A 255 -28.42 -26.80 5.68
N SER A 256 -29.53 -27.54 5.67
CA SER A 256 -30.02 -28.17 6.90
C SER A 256 -28.89 -29.02 7.45
N VAL A 257 -28.44 -28.73 8.66
CA VAL A 257 -27.41 -29.50 9.37
C VAL A 257 -27.95 -30.92 9.52
N GLY A 258 -27.62 -31.79 8.56
CA GLY A 258 -27.81 -33.22 8.70
C GLY A 258 -26.94 -33.65 9.88
N ALA A 259 -27.57 -34.27 10.88
CA ALA A 259 -26.89 -34.78 12.04
C ALA A 259 -25.64 -35.56 11.61
N LEU A 260 -24.46 -35.10 12.08
CA LEU A 260 -23.24 -35.87 11.98
C LEU A 260 -23.49 -37.18 12.75
N ALA A 261 -23.52 -38.30 12.03
CA ALA A 261 -23.57 -39.64 12.58
C ALA A 261 -22.16 -40.13 12.94
#